data_AF-A0A352IVN0-F1
#
_entry.id   AF-A0A352IVN0-F1
#
_cell.length_a   1.000
_cell.length_b   1.000
_cell.length_c   1.000
_cell.angle_alpha   90.00
_cell.angle_beta   90.00
_cell.angle_gamma   90.00
#
_symmetry.space_group_name_H-M   'P 1'
#
loop_
_entity.id
_entity.type
_entity.pdbx_description
1 polymer ?
#
loop_
_entity_poly.entity_id
_entity_poly.type
_entity_poly.pdbx_seq_one_letter_code
_entity_poly.pdbx_strand_id
1 'polypeptide(L)'
;MKTPLIQNERFVQIAAPLLVGVLVLLMWQLTVVAFDVPKYIVPSPVDIGQSLVSDFSPLFNALLMTLKVTFLAFVIAVVMGVAASLLFVQSKWIEISLFPYAVLMQ
;
A
#
# COMPACT_ATOMS: atom_id res chain seq x y z
N MET A 1 -8.39 -10.96 45.09
CA MET A 1 -9.12 -9.82 44.48
C MET A 1 -8.48 -9.56 43.13
N LYS A 2 -9.21 -9.84 42.03
CA LYS A 2 -8.68 -9.73 40.65
C LYS A 2 -8.47 -8.25 40.34
N THR A 3 -7.22 -7.84 40.16
CA THR A 3 -6.83 -6.48 39.79
C THR A 3 -7.66 -6.04 38.58
N PRO A 4 -8.36 -4.91 38.62
CA PRO A 4 -9.25 -4.50 37.54
C PRO A 4 -8.42 -4.31 36.26
N LEU A 5 -8.81 -4.98 35.18
CA LEU A 5 -8.15 -4.96 33.86
C LEU A 5 -7.95 -3.54 33.29
N ILE A 6 -8.67 -2.56 33.83
CA ILE A 6 -8.62 -1.13 33.48
C ILE A 6 -7.32 -0.45 33.98
N GLN A 7 -6.61 -1.04 34.95
CA GLN A 7 -5.39 -0.45 35.51
C GLN A 7 -4.11 -0.83 34.75
N ASN A 8 -4.20 -1.74 33.77
CA ASN A 8 -3.09 -2.11 32.92
C ASN A 8 -3.07 -1.19 31.69
N GLU A 9 -2.14 -0.22 31.67
CA GLU A 9 -2.01 0.77 30.59
C GLU A 9 -1.92 0.12 29.21
N ARG A 10 -1.25 -1.04 29.09
CA ARG A 10 -1.17 -1.79 27.83
C ARG A 10 -2.51 -2.35 27.37
N PHE A 11 -3.37 -2.76 28.31
CA PHE A 11 -4.70 -3.25 27.97
C PHE A 11 -5.60 -2.10 27.50
N VAL A 12 -5.54 -0.95 28.18
CA VAL A 12 -6.30 0.25 27.77
C VAL A 12 -5.80 0.80 26.43
N GLN A 13 -4.49 0.81 26.18
CA GLN A 13 -3.89 1.25 24.92
C GLN A 13 -4.31 0.42 23.69
N ILE A 14 -4.67 -0.86 23.88
CA ILE A 14 -5.12 -1.73 22.80
C ILE A 14 -6.66 -1.76 22.76
N ALA A 15 -7.30 -1.89 23.91
CA ALA A 15 -8.75 -2.03 24.01
C ALA A 15 -9.49 -0.73 23.62
N ALA A 16 -8.97 0.45 23.97
CA ALA A 16 -9.60 1.72 23.63
C ALA A 16 -9.68 1.98 22.12
N PRO A 17 -8.58 1.93 21.32
CA PRO A 17 -8.68 2.12 19.87
C PRO A 17 -9.46 0.99 19.19
N LEU A 18 -9.42 -0.24 19.71
CA LEU A 18 -10.22 -1.35 19.17
C LEU A 18 -11.72 -1.11 19.38
N LEU A 19 -12.12 -0.65 20.57
CA LEU A 19 -13.51 -0.26 20.86
C LEU A 19 -13.98 0.87 19.95
N VAL A 20 -13.17 1.91 19.78
CA VAL A 20 -13.47 3.02 18.88
C VAL A 20 -13.61 2.52 17.44
N GLY A 21 -12.69 1.67 16.98
CA GLY A 21 -12.76 1.06 15.65
C GLY A 21 -14.05 0.26 15.44
N VAL A 22 -14.44 -0.57 16.41
CA VAL A 22 -15.70 -1.32 16.37
C VAL A 22 -16.92 -0.40 16.35
N LEU A 23 -16.93 0.65 17.18
CA LEU A 23 -18.02 1.63 17.19
C LEU A 23 -18.15 2.36 15.84
N VAL A 24 -17.03 2.75 15.23
CA VAL A 24 -17.01 3.39 13.90
C VAL A 24 -17.54 2.43 12.83
N LEU A 25 -17.11 1.17 12.84
CA LEU A 25 -17.61 0.16 11.90
C LEU A 25 -19.12 -0.10 12.06
N LEU A 26 -19.60 -0.17 13.31
CA LEU A 26 -21.02 -0.30 13.60
C LEU A 26 -21.81 0.91 13.13
N MET A 27 -21.36 2.13 13.42
CA MET A 27 -22.01 3.35 12.92
C MET A 27 -22.03 3.39 11.39
N TRP A 28 -20.94 2.98 10.73
CA TRP A 28 -20.88 2.91 9.28
C TRP A 28 -21.89 1.89 8.73
N GLN A 29 -21.93 0.68 9.27
CA GLN A 29 -22.91 -0.34 8.88
C GLN A 29 -24.34 0.15 9.10
N LEU A 30 -24.62 0.78 10.23
CA LEU A 30 -25.95 1.27 10.58
C LEU A 30 -26.38 2.42 9.66
N THR A 31 -25.44 3.28 9.27
CA THR A 31 -25.69 4.35 8.29
C THR A 31 -25.96 3.77 6.90
N VAL A 32 -25.16 2.83 6.42
CA VAL A 32 -25.36 2.21 5.09
C VAL A 32 -26.70 1.47 5.01
N VAL A 33 -27.10 0.76 6.07
CA VAL A 33 -28.38 0.05 6.14
C VAL A 33 -29.56 1.03 6.30
N ALA A 34 -29.44 2.07 7.13
CA ALA A 34 -30.53 3.02 7.36
C ALA A 34 -30.82 3.93 6.15
N PHE A 35 -29.80 4.25 5.35
CA PHE A 35 -29.94 5.08 4.15
C PHE A 35 -30.22 4.27 2.87
N ASP A 36 -30.40 2.95 2.97
CA ASP A 36 -30.65 2.01 1.86
C ASP A 36 -29.75 2.29 0.64
N VAL A 37 -28.48 2.60 0.93
CA VAL A 37 -27.56 3.08 -0.10
C VAL A 37 -27.28 1.92 -1.05
N PRO A 38 -27.46 2.10 -2.37
CA PRO A 38 -27.24 1.02 -3.30
C PRO A 38 -25.83 0.45 -3.17
N LYS A 39 -25.73 -0.88 -3.05
CA LYS A 39 -24.48 -1.61 -2.78
C LYS A 39 -23.34 -1.35 -3.78
N TYR A 40 -23.65 -0.77 -4.95
CA TYR A 40 -22.66 -0.41 -5.97
C TYR A 40 -21.93 0.92 -5.68
N ILE A 41 -22.46 1.78 -4.79
CA ILE A 41 -21.83 3.06 -4.41
C ILE A 41 -20.99 2.86 -3.14
N VAL A 42 -21.53 2.17 -2.14
CA VAL A 42 -20.87 1.91 -0.86
C VAL A 42 -21.29 0.55 -0.33
N PRO A 43 -20.45 -0.50 -0.47
CA PRO A 43 -20.75 -1.79 0.13
C PRO A 43 -20.68 -1.67 1.66
N SER A 44 -21.55 -2.39 2.36
CA SER A 44 -21.48 -2.45 3.82
C SER A 44 -20.18 -3.16 4.26
N PRO A 45 -19.67 -2.91 5.48
CA PRO A 45 -18.48 -3.61 6.00
C PRO A 45 -18.59 -5.14 5.94
N VAL A 46 -19.81 -5.67 6.10
CA VAL A 46 -20.09 -7.11 6.00
C VAL A 46 -20.00 -7.58 4.55
N ASP A 47 -20.56 -6.82 3.60
CA ASP A 47 -20.46 -7.14 2.17
C ASP A 47 -18.99 -7.13 1.72
N ILE A 48 -18.18 -6.18 2.20
CA ILE A 48 -16.73 -6.15 1.92
C ILE A 48 -16.05 -7.42 2.44
N GLY A 49 -16.33 -7.80 3.69
CA GLY A 49 -15.76 -9.01 4.30
C GLY A 49 -16.19 -10.29 3.58
N GLN A 50 -17.44 -10.36 3.13
CA GLN A 50 -17.96 -11.50 2.38
C GLN A 50 -17.34 -11.59 0.99
N SER A 51 -17.26 -10.49 0.25
CA SER A 51 -16.56 -10.41 -1.05
C SER A 51 -15.08 -10.75 -0.93
N LEU A 52 -14.41 -10.37 0.16
CA LEU A 52 -13.01 -10.74 0.40
C LEU A 52 -12.80 -12.26 0.43
N VAL A 53 -13.76 -13.00 0.99
CA VAL A 53 -13.69 -14.46 1.14
C VAL A 53 -14.22 -15.17 -0.10
N SER A 54 -15.36 -14.73 -0.64
CA SER A 54 -15.96 -15.35 -1.83
C SER A 54 -15.11 -15.13 -3.08
N ASP A 55 -14.57 -13.93 -3.23
CA ASP A 55 -13.77 -13.52 -4.40
C ASP A 55 -12.27 -13.60 -4.11
N PHE A 56 -11.85 -14.31 -3.05
CA PHE A 56 -10.44 -14.42 -2.67
C PHE A 56 -9.56 -14.92 -3.81
N SER A 57 -10.02 -15.93 -4.55
CA SER A 57 -9.27 -16.49 -5.68
C SER A 57 -9.04 -15.48 -6.81
N PRO A 58 -10.08 -14.82 -7.37
CA PRO A 58 -9.87 -13.77 -8.37
C PRO A 58 -9.09 -12.55 -7.83
N LEU A 59 -9.32 -12.14 -6.57
CA LEU A 59 -8.54 -11.08 -5.90
C LEU A 59 -7.05 -11.43 -5.82
N PHE A 60 -6.73 -12.64 -5.40
CA PHE A 60 -5.35 -13.12 -5.30
C PHE A 60 -4.69 -13.23 -6.67
N ASN A 61 -5.42 -13.69 -7.69
CA ASN A 61 -4.92 -13.70 -9.06
C ASN A 61 -4.65 -12.28 -9.59
N ALA A 62 -5.51 -11.31 -9.28
CA ALA A 62 -5.29 -9.91 -9.64
C ALA A 62 -4.06 -9.32 -8.92
N LEU A 63 -3.88 -9.66 -7.65
CA LEU A 63 -2.69 -9.28 -6.87
C LEU A 63 -1.42 -9.87 -7.51
N LEU A 64 -1.43 -11.17 -7.82
CA LEU A 64 -0.31 -11.85 -8.46
C LEU A 64 0.01 -11.26 -9.84
N MET A 65 -1.01 -10.91 -10.63
CA MET A 65 -0.81 -10.26 -11.92
C MET A 65 -0.12 -8.90 -11.76
N THR A 66 -0.60 -8.07 -10.84
CA THR A 66 -0.01 -6.76 -10.54
C THR A 66 1.44 -6.90 -10.10
N LEU A 67 1.70 -7.86 -9.20
CA LEU A 67 3.03 -8.16 -8.69
C LEU A 67 3.96 -8.61 -9.83
N LYS A 68 3.50 -9.54 -10.67
CA LYS A 68 4.26 -10.05 -11.83
C LYS A 68 4.61 -8.94 -12.81
N VAL A 69 3.66 -8.07 -13.15
CA VAL A 69 3.89 -6.93 -14.04
C VAL A 69 4.89 -5.95 -13.43
N THR A 70 4.75 -5.64 -12.14
CA THR A 70 5.65 -4.74 -11.42
C THR A 70 7.08 -5.29 -11.39
N PHE A 71 7.26 -6.57 -11.08
CA PHE A 71 8.58 -7.21 -11.10
C PHE A 71 9.20 -7.24 -12.49
N LEU A 72 8.41 -7.54 -13.53
CA LEU A 72 8.90 -7.55 -14.90
C LEU A 72 9.33 -6.15 -15.35
N ALA A 73 8.52 -5.13 -15.07
CA ALA A 73 8.87 -3.74 -15.33
C ALA A 73 10.13 -3.30 -14.55
N PHE A 74 10.25 -3.71 -13.29
CA PHE A 74 11.42 -3.42 -12.46
C PHE A 74 12.70 -4.05 -13.04
N VAL A 75 12.65 -5.32 -13.45
CA VAL A 75 13.79 -6.01 -14.08
C VAL A 75 14.21 -5.29 -15.37
N ILE A 76 13.26 -4.93 -16.22
CA ILE A 76 13.54 -4.18 -17.44
C ILE A 76 14.19 -2.83 -17.11
N ALA A 77 13.65 -2.10 -16.14
CA ALA A 77 14.20 -0.82 -15.72
C ALA A 77 15.64 -0.95 -15.19
N VAL A 78 15.93 -1.99 -14.40
CA VAL A 78 17.29 -2.28 -13.90
C VAL A 78 18.23 -2.60 -15.06
N VAL A 79 17.85 -3.48 -15.98
CA VAL A 79 18.69 -3.85 -17.13
C VAL A 79 18.98 -2.62 -17.99
N MET A 80 17.96 -1.81 -18.29
CA MET A 80 18.11 -0.58 -19.06
C MET A 80 18.99 0.45 -18.33
N GLY A 81 18.79 0.64 -17.02
CA GLY A 81 19.59 1.56 -16.22
C GLY A 81 21.06 1.15 -16.13
N VAL A 82 21.32 -0.14 -15.94
CA VAL A 82 22.68 -0.69 -15.94
C VAL A 82 23.32 -0.55 -17.32
N ALA A 83 22.60 -0.89 -18.40
CA ALA A 83 23.11 -0.73 -19.76
C ALA A 83 23.46 0.73 -20.07
N ALA A 84 22.58 1.68 -19.69
CA ALA A 84 22.85 3.11 -19.84
C ALA A 84 24.06 3.57 -19.03
N SER A 85 24.18 3.11 -17.77
CA SER A 85 25.34 3.41 -16.90
C SER A 85 26.65 2.88 -17.49
N LEU A 86 26.66 1.64 -18.00
CA LEU A 86 27.84 1.05 -18.64
C LEU A 86 28.23 1.77 -19.94
N LEU A 87 27.25 2.19 -20.75
CA LEU A 87 27.51 3.02 -21.94
C LEU A 87 28.12 4.36 -21.55
N PHE A 88 27.64 4.96 -20.47
CA PHE A 88 28.18 6.20 -19.95
C PHE A 88 29.61 6.03 -19.39
N VAL A 89 29.90 4.95 -18.66
CA VAL A 89 31.24 4.66 -18.10
C VAL A 89 32.26 4.29 -19.19
N GLN A 90 31.87 3.57 -20.24
CA GLN A 90 32.77 3.31 -21.38
C GLN A 90 33.01 4.56 -22.22
N SER A 91 32.11 5.54 -22.16
CA SER A 91 32.25 6.79 -22.88
C SER A 91 33.14 7.76 -22.11
N LYS A 92 34.43 7.80 -22.47
CA LYS A 92 35.36 8.90 -22.13
C LYS A 92 34.80 10.30 -22.48
N TRP A 93 33.72 10.39 -23.25
CA TRP A 93 33.06 11.64 -23.62
C TRP A 93 32.35 12.33 -22.44
N ILE A 94 31.88 11.62 -21.41
CA ILE A 94 31.22 12.25 -20.27
C ILE A 94 32.22 12.97 -19.38
N GLU A 95 33.37 12.35 -19.13
CA GLU A 95 34.46 12.97 -18.38
C GLU A 95 34.88 14.27 -19.07
N ILE A 96 35.12 14.23 -20.39
CA ILE A 96 35.50 15.42 -21.18
C ILE A 96 34.39 16.50 -21.22
N SER A 97 33.11 16.10 -21.22
CA SER A 97 32.00 17.05 -21.32
C SER A 97 31.58 17.65 -19.97
N LEU A 98 31.71 16.93 -18.86
CA LEU A 98 31.33 17.42 -17.53
C LEU A 98 32.43 18.26 -16.85
N PHE A 99 33.72 18.01 -17.18
CA PHE A 99 34.83 18.83 -16.68
C PHE A 99 34.65 20.35 -16.92
N PRO A 100 34.32 20.84 -18.14
CA PRO A 100 34.13 22.27 -18.38
C PRO A 100 32.90 22.84 -17.65
N TYR A 101 31.80 22.08 -17.52
CA TYR A 101 30.62 22.55 -16.77
C TYR A 101 30.88 22.63 -15.27
N ALA A 102 31.63 21.68 -14.70
CA ALA A 102 32.00 21.70 -13.28
C ALA A 102 32.93 22.87 -12.95
N VAL A 103 33.83 23.25 -13.87
CA VAL A 103 34.75 24.40 -13.71
C VAL A 103 34.03 25.74 -13.95
N LEU A 104 33.08 25.82 -14.90
CA LEU A 104 32.31 27.05 -15.16
C LEU A 104 31.30 27.41 -14.06
N MET A 105 30.89 26.43 -13.25
CA MET A 105 29.96 26.60 -12.13
C MET A 105 30.65 26.87 -10.78
N GLN A 106 32.00 26.96 -10.76
CA GLN A 106 32.77 27.53 -9.65
C GLN A 106 32.91 29.04 -9.81
#